data_AF-A0A2Z6RVD4-F1
#
_entry.id   AF-A0A2Z6RVD4-F1
#
_cell.length_a   1.000
_cell.length_b   1.000
_cell.length_c   1.000
_cell.angle_alpha   90.00
_cell.angle_beta   90.00
_cell.angle_gamma   90.00
#
_symmetry.space_group_name_H-M   'P 1'
#
loop_
_entity.id
_entity.type
_entity.pdbx_description
1 polymer ?
#
loop_
_entity_poly.entity_id
_entity_poly.type
_entity_poly.pdbx_seq_one_letter_code
_entity_poly.pdbx_strand_id
1 'polypeptide(L)'
;MEYEIENINNLKKRCEKAMKIIPKYGDFTKNNFSINKEKFSDIIKQWQHSYPELYEELESWKGSPGFTHETLLRRNKNNKIESVFLKIYESEEIDFLNCVNISRNYPKPSKISKVRNMIFKRKSVKNFNQLIKSHPEIMAALVLSGDNENGGLKILWREVKPG
;
A
#
# COMPACT_ATOMS: atom_id res chain seq x y z
N MET A 1 2.06 -11.14 5.86
CA MET A 1 1.34 -11.01 4.58
C MET A 1 2.37 -10.94 3.47
N GLU A 2 2.24 -11.86 2.52
CA GLU A 2 3.17 -12.01 1.41
C GLU A 2 2.42 -11.77 0.10
N TYR A 3 3.05 -11.06 -0.82
CA TYR A 3 2.47 -10.73 -2.12
C TYR A 3 3.39 -11.22 -3.23
N GLU A 4 2.81 -11.94 -4.18
CA GLU A 4 3.56 -12.44 -5.32
C GLU A 4 3.51 -11.45 -6.48
N ILE A 5 4.67 -11.15 -7.04
CA ILE A 5 4.82 -10.23 -8.17
C ILE A 5 5.67 -10.92 -9.24
N GLU A 6 5.19 -10.92 -10.47
CA GLU A 6 5.94 -11.44 -11.61
C GLU A 6 7.10 -10.51 -11.98
N ASN A 7 8.28 -11.09 -12.22
CA ASN A 7 9.48 -10.37 -12.64
C ASN A 7 9.45 -10.03 -14.15
N ILE A 8 8.36 -9.44 -14.62
CA ILE A 8 8.22 -9.02 -16.01
C ILE A 8 9.15 -7.83 -16.29
N ASN A 9 9.83 -7.82 -17.44
CA ASN A 9 10.66 -6.69 -17.89
C ASN A 9 11.73 -6.25 -16.86
N ASN A 10 12.34 -7.19 -16.13
CA ASN A 10 13.33 -6.95 -15.07
C ASN A 10 12.80 -6.06 -13.92
N LEU A 11 11.51 -6.16 -13.60
CA LEU A 11 10.86 -5.35 -12.56
C LEU A 11 11.59 -5.48 -11.21
N LYS A 12 11.97 -6.70 -10.82
CA LYS A 12 12.71 -6.98 -9.57
C LYS A 12 13.96 -6.10 -9.44
N LYS A 13 14.84 -6.17 -10.43
CA LYS A 13 16.10 -5.40 -10.46
C LYS A 13 15.86 -3.88 -10.45
N ARG A 14 14.79 -3.41 -11.10
CA ARG A 14 14.43 -1.99 -11.12
C ARG A 14 13.91 -1.52 -9.76
N CYS A 15 13.12 -2.33 -9.08
CA CYS A 15 12.65 -2.08 -7.71
C CYS A 15 13.81 -2.06 -6.73
N GLU A 16 14.68 -3.08 -6.72
CA GLU A 16 15.87 -3.14 -5.87
C GLU A 16 16.77 -1.92 -6.05
N LYS A 17 17.01 -1.50 -7.30
CA LYS A 17 17.80 -0.29 -7.59
C LYS A 17 17.12 0.98 -7.09
N ALA A 18 15.79 1.07 -7.22
CA ALA A 18 15.04 2.22 -6.77
C ALA A 18 15.00 2.32 -5.24
N MET A 19 14.84 1.20 -4.53
CA MET A 19 14.81 1.17 -3.06
C MET A 19 16.11 1.68 -2.43
N LYS A 20 17.27 1.45 -3.07
CA LYS A 20 18.58 2.01 -2.64
C LYS A 20 18.61 3.55 -2.58
N ILE A 21 17.67 4.23 -3.24
CA ILE A 21 17.64 5.71 -3.34
C ILE A 21 16.75 6.33 -2.27
N ILE A 22 15.76 5.58 -1.79
CA ILE A 22 14.89 6.01 -0.70
C ILE A 22 15.77 6.11 0.56
N PRO A 23 15.82 7.27 1.23
CA PRO A 23 16.52 7.37 2.49
C PRO A 23 15.91 6.36 3.48
N LYS A 24 16.75 5.58 4.15
CA LYS A 24 16.32 4.61 5.17
C LYS A 24 15.61 5.30 6.35
N TYR A 25 15.83 6.59 6.54
CA TYR A 25 15.23 7.41 7.58
C TYR A 25 13.87 7.95 7.13
N GLY A 26 12.82 7.47 7.78
CA GLY A 26 11.43 7.92 7.64
C GLY A 26 10.54 7.06 8.53
N ASP A 27 9.51 7.67 9.12
CA ASP A 27 8.62 6.96 10.04
C ASP A 27 7.82 5.92 9.26
N PHE A 28 8.01 4.66 9.62
CA PHE A 28 7.22 3.53 9.14
C PHE A 28 6.36 3.04 10.29
N THR A 29 5.05 3.01 10.09
CA THR A 29 4.10 2.51 11.07
C THR A 29 3.32 1.36 10.46
N LYS A 30 3.20 0.26 11.20
CA LYS A 30 2.37 -0.89 10.83
C LYS A 30 1.57 -1.34 12.03
N ASN A 31 0.26 -1.31 11.89
CA ASN A 31 -0.67 -1.82 12.87
C ASN A 31 -1.47 -2.96 12.22
N ASN A 32 -1.43 -4.13 12.85
CA ASN A 32 -2.33 -5.24 12.52
C ASN A 32 -3.15 -5.51 13.77
N PHE A 33 -4.46 -5.53 13.64
CA PHE A 33 -5.38 -5.74 14.75
C PHE A 33 -6.65 -6.39 14.22
N SER A 34 -7.40 -7.04 15.10
CA SER A 34 -8.68 -7.65 14.77
C SER A 34 -9.80 -6.88 15.44
N ILE A 35 -10.95 -6.83 14.77
CA ILE A 35 -12.16 -6.20 15.29
C ILE A 35 -13.32 -7.16 15.15
N ASN A 36 -14.31 -7.04 16.03
CA ASN A 36 -15.59 -7.67 15.78
C ASN A 36 -16.26 -7.01 14.55
N LYS A 37 -16.98 -7.78 13.74
CA LYS A 37 -17.74 -7.31 12.56
C LYS A 37 -18.66 -6.13 12.89
N GLU A 38 -19.23 -6.08 14.08
CA GLU A 38 -20.07 -4.96 14.55
C GLU A 38 -19.30 -3.62 14.59
N LYS A 39 -17.99 -3.66 14.84
CA LYS A 39 -17.12 -2.48 14.89
C LYS A 39 -16.60 -2.03 13.52
N PHE A 40 -16.98 -2.73 12.44
CA PHE A 40 -16.51 -2.41 11.09
C PHE A 40 -16.78 -0.95 10.73
N SER A 41 -18.03 -0.50 10.86
CA SER A 41 -18.43 0.87 10.56
C SER A 41 -17.67 1.92 11.37
N ASP A 42 -17.30 1.62 12.61
CA ASP A 42 -16.56 2.53 13.47
C ASP A 42 -15.09 2.66 13.06
N ILE A 43 -14.44 1.54 12.70
CA ILE A 43 -13.09 1.58 12.13
C ILE A 43 -13.07 2.36 10.82
N ILE A 44 -14.07 2.16 9.95
CA ILE A 44 -14.17 2.94 8.72
C ILE A 44 -14.29 4.43 9.02
N LYS A 45 -15.15 4.84 9.97
CA LYS A 45 -15.27 6.26 10.38
C LYS A 45 -13.95 6.83 10.92
N GLN A 46 -13.20 6.06 11.72
CA GLN A 46 -11.90 6.50 12.22
C GLN A 46 -10.88 6.73 11.09
N TRP A 47 -10.86 5.84 10.10
CA TRP A 47 -10.02 6.01 8.91
C TRP A 47 -10.48 7.18 8.03
N GLN A 48 -11.78 7.39 7.87
CA GLN A 48 -12.33 8.55 7.16
C GLN A 48 -11.91 9.87 7.83
N HIS A 49 -11.89 9.92 9.16
CA HIS A 49 -11.41 11.10 9.90
C HIS A 49 -9.90 11.32 9.71
N SER A 50 -9.12 10.24 9.69
CA SER A 50 -7.65 10.29 9.52
C SER A 50 -7.23 10.60 8.08
N TYR A 51 -8.04 10.17 7.12
CA TYR A 51 -7.80 10.24 5.67
C TYR A 51 -9.06 10.73 4.93
N PRO A 52 -9.40 12.04 5.03
CA PRO A 52 -10.59 12.60 4.39
C PRO A 52 -10.64 12.40 2.87
N GLU A 53 -9.49 12.26 2.21
CA GLU A 53 -9.40 12.01 0.76
C GLU A 53 -9.96 10.64 0.34
N LEU A 54 -10.06 9.70 1.29
CA LEU A 54 -10.65 8.39 1.07
C LEU A 54 -12.12 8.32 1.51
N TYR A 55 -12.75 9.44 1.87
CA TYR A 55 -14.09 9.42 2.48
C TYR A 55 -15.10 8.60 1.66
N GLU A 56 -15.28 8.92 0.38
CA GLU A 56 -16.24 8.26 -0.50
C GLU A 56 -15.89 6.79 -0.74
N GLU A 57 -14.61 6.49 -0.93
CA GLU A 57 -14.12 5.13 -1.14
C GLU A 57 -14.36 4.26 0.10
N LEU A 58 -14.00 4.76 1.28
CA LEU A 58 -14.24 4.10 2.55
C LEU A 58 -15.74 3.98 2.87
N GLU A 59 -16.56 4.97 2.50
CA GLU A 59 -18.01 4.88 2.66
C GLU A 59 -18.58 3.72 1.83
N SER A 60 -18.09 3.54 0.60
CA SER A 60 -18.53 2.45 -0.27
C SER A 60 -18.25 1.06 0.30
N TRP A 61 -17.23 0.91 1.16
CA TRP A 61 -16.91 -0.37 1.81
C TRP A 61 -18.02 -0.80 2.77
N LYS A 62 -18.75 0.15 3.39
CA LYS A 62 -19.86 -0.14 4.30
C LYS A 62 -21.05 -0.77 3.60
N GLY A 63 -21.27 -0.43 2.33
CA GLY A 63 -22.38 -0.93 1.52
C GLY A 63 -22.04 -2.10 0.61
N SER A 64 -20.78 -2.53 0.58
CA SER A 64 -20.33 -3.58 -0.33
C SER A 64 -20.60 -4.98 0.24
N PRO A 65 -20.94 -5.98 -0.59
CA PRO A 65 -21.09 -7.35 -0.12
C PRO A 65 -19.72 -7.91 0.32
N GLY A 66 -19.62 -8.34 1.58
CA GLY A 66 -18.40 -8.91 2.17
C GLY A 66 -17.45 -7.88 2.79
N PHE A 67 -16.38 -8.36 3.42
CA PHE A 67 -15.46 -7.55 4.22
C PHE A 67 -14.02 -7.49 3.69
N THR A 68 -13.77 -8.02 2.49
CA THR A 68 -12.45 -7.97 1.87
C THR A 68 -12.30 -6.70 1.06
N HIS A 69 -11.65 -5.70 1.67
CA HIS A 69 -11.47 -4.36 1.11
C HIS A 69 -10.02 -3.92 1.28
N GLU A 70 -9.49 -3.21 0.28
CA GLU A 70 -8.15 -2.65 0.37
C GLU A 70 -8.00 -1.40 -0.49
N THR A 71 -7.20 -0.45 -0.01
CA THR A 71 -6.86 0.77 -0.75
C THR A 71 -5.48 1.27 -0.39
N LEU A 72 -4.88 2.02 -1.30
CA LEU A 72 -3.60 2.69 -1.14
C LEU A 72 -3.76 4.17 -1.49
N LEU A 73 -3.60 5.03 -0.49
CA LEU A 73 -3.52 6.48 -0.67
C LEU A 73 -2.06 6.90 -0.78
N ARG A 74 -1.79 7.82 -1.71
CA ARG A 74 -0.54 8.59 -1.74
C ARG A 74 -0.86 10.07 -1.80
N ARG A 75 -0.39 10.84 -0.81
CA ARG A 75 -0.59 12.29 -0.76
C ARG A 75 0.70 13.05 -0.46
N ASN A 76 0.73 14.32 -0.89
CA ASN A 76 1.80 15.24 -0.56
C ASN A 76 1.35 16.10 0.63
N LYS A 77 2.09 16.09 1.74
CA LYS A 77 1.82 16.92 2.92
C LYS A 77 3.10 17.60 3.37
N ASN A 78 3.13 18.94 3.44
CA ASN A 78 4.25 19.72 3.97
C ASN A 78 5.63 19.31 3.41
N ASN A 79 5.79 19.24 2.09
CA ASN A 79 7.01 18.76 1.43
C ASN A 79 7.43 17.32 1.82
N LYS A 80 6.50 16.48 2.27
CA LYS A 80 6.65 15.04 2.46
C LYS A 80 5.64 14.30 1.60
N ILE A 81 5.97 13.07 1.24
CA ILE A 81 5.00 12.14 0.65
C ILE A 81 4.59 11.18 1.75
N GLU A 82 3.30 11.06 1.99
CA GLU A 82 2.72 10.03 2.84
C GLU A 82 2.11 8.96 1.92
N SER A 83 2.38 7.70 2.22
CA SER A 83 1.72 6.55 1.60
C SER A 83 1.05 5.73 2.68
N VAL A 84 -0.23 5.44 2.50
CA VAL A 84 -1.10 4.76 3.48
C VAL A 84 -1.81 3.62 2.79
N PHE A 85 -1.61 2.41 3.29
CA PHE A 85 -2.34 1.21 2.87
C PHE A 85 -3.28 0.78 3.98
N LEU A 86 -4.56 0.68 3.64
CA LEU A 86 -5.62 0.20 4.52
C LEU A 86 -6.18 -1.07 3.92
N LYS A 87 -6.36 -2.09 4.75
CA LYS A 87 -6.96 -3.35 4.34
C LYS A 87 -7.80 -3.93 5.47
N ILE A 88 -8.97 -4.44 5.12
CA ILE A 88 -9.82 -5.28 5.97
C ILE A 88 -10.08 -6.57 5.21
N TYR A 89 -10.10 -7.69 5.93
CA TYR A 89 -10.44 -8.99 5.38
C TYR A 89 -11.01 -9.89 6.48
N GLU A 90 -11.72 -10.94 6.10
CA GLU A 90 -12.30 -11.88 7.05
C GLU A 90 -11.22 -12.58 7.88
N SER A 91 -11.52 -12.81 9.17
CA SER A 91 -10.73 -13.68 10.02
C SER A 91 -11.12 -15.14 9.81
N GLU A 92 -10.27 -16.05 10.31
CA GLU A 92 -10.66 -17.46 10.49
C GLU A 92 -11.79 -17.58 11.52
N GLU A 93 -11.88 -16.61 12.44
CA GLU A 93 -12.98 -16.49 13.40
C GLU A 93 -14.19 -15.79 12.76
N ILE A 94 -15.36 -16.44 12.87
CA ILE A 94 -16.60 -16.05 12.17
C ILE A 94 -17.01 -14.60 12.45
N ASP A 95 -16.84 -14.12 13.67
CA ASP A 95 -17.33 -12.80 14.10
C ASP A 95 -16.29 -11.68 13.98
N PHE A 96 -15.09 -12.01 13.49
CA PHE A 96 -13.96 -11.08 13.48
C PHE A 96 -13.48 -10.76 12.06
N LEU A 97 -12.94 -9.55 11.94
CA LEU A 97 -12.25 -9.05 10.77
C LEU A 97 -10.83 -8.71 11.15
N ASN A 98 -9.90 -8.97 10.25
CA ASN A 98 -8.52 -8.55 10.36
C ASN A 98 -8.36 -7.21 9.67
N CYS A 99 -7.70 -6.27 10.35
CA CYS A 99 -7.43 -4.93 9.87
C CYS A 99 -5.92 -4.69 9.79
N VAL A 100 -5.50 -4.06 8.70
CA VAL A 100 -4.12 -3.68 8.44
C VAL A 100 -4.11 -2.19 8.11
N ASN A 101 -3.34 -1.42 8.88
CA ASN A 101 -3.03 -0.03 8.59
C ASN A 101 -1.51 0.12 8.54
N ILE A 102 -0.99 0.44 7.35
CA ILE A 102 0.43 0.68 7.12
C ILE A 102 0.60 2.09 6.58
N SER A 103 1.45 2.89 7.22
CA SER A 103 1.80 4.20 6.73
C SER A 103 3.30 4.39 6.67
N ARG A 104 3.75 5.15 5.66
CA ARG A 104 5.15 5.54 5.52
C ARG A 104 5.27 6.97 5.07
N ASN A 105 6.08 7.73 5.80
CA ASN A 105 6.42 9.10 5.45
C ASN A 105 7.78 9.17 4.76
N TYR A 106 7.81 9.81 3.60
CA TYR A 106 9.03 10.08 2.84
C TYR A 106 9.39 11.57 2.93
N PRO A 107 10.52 11.92 3.56
CA PRO A 107 10.88 13.30 3.84
C PRO A 107 11.34 14.10 2.59
N LYS A 108 11.58 13.44 1.46
CA LYS A 108 12.13 14.07 0.23
C LYS A 108 11.32 13.65 -1.01
N PRO A 109 10.27 14.41 -1.39
CA PRO A 109 9.37 14.06 -2.49
C PRO A 109 10.07 13.85 -3.83
N SER A 110 11.11 14.63 -4.11
CA SER A 110 11.93 14.53 -5.33
C SER A 110 12.59 13.15 -5.49
N LYS A 111 12.96 12.49 -4.39
CA LYS A 111 13.53 11.13 -4.43
C LYS A 111 12.47 10.09 -4.80
N ILE A 112 11.23 10.26 -4.34
CA ILE A 112 10.12 9.36 -4.71
C ILE A 112 9.76 9.50 -6.19
N SER A 113 9.79 10.71 -6.74
CA SER A 113 9.64 10.91 -8.18
C SER A 113 10.73 10.18 -8.97
N LYS A 114 11.98 10.19 -8.50
CA LYS A 114 13.07 9.40 -9.12
C LYS A 114 12.78 7.89 -9.05
N VAL A 115 12.38 7.38 -7.89
CA VAL A 115 12.02 5.97 -7.67
C VAL A 115 10.92 5.53 -8.62
N ARG A 116 9.81 6.27 -8.66
CA ARG A 116 8.71 6.02 -9.59
C ARG A 116 9.21 5.93 -11.03
N ASN A 117 10.05 6.88 -11.46
CA ASN A 117 10.56 6.90 -12.82
C ASN A 117 11.47 5.71 -13.14
N MET A 118 12.25 5.21 -12.17
CA MET A 118 13.05 4.00 -12.32
C MET A 118 12.21 2.73 -12.45
N ILE A 119 11.16 2.58 -11.64
CA ILE A 119 10.31 1.37 -11.63
C ILE A 119 9.30 1.38 -12.79
N PHE A 120 8.76 2.55 -13.14
CA PHE A 120 7.65 2.66 -14.10
C PHE A 120 7.97 3.43 -15.38
N LYS A 121 9.27 3.74 -15.66
CA LYS A 121 9.76 4.31 -16.94
C LYS A 121 8.94 5.53 -17.40
N ARG A 122 9.16 6.69 -16.77
CA ARG A 122 8.50 7.99 -17.10
C ARG A 122 6.97 7.90 -17.37
N LYS A 123 6.24 6.93 -16.79
CA LYS A 123 4.78 6.95 -16.81
C LYS A 123 4.28 8.23 -16.15
N SER A 124 3.22 8.81 -16.71
CA SER A 124 2.56 9.99 -16.15
C SER A 124 2.09 9.70 -14.72
N VAL A 125 1.98 10.75 -13.90
CA VAL A 125 1.39 10.65 -12.55
C VAL A 125 0.02 9.97 -12.61
N LYS A 126 -0.77 10.28 -13.65
CA LYS A 126 -2.09 9.69 -13.89
C LYS A 126 -2.04 8.17 -14.00
N ASN A 127 -1.15 7.62 -14.84
CA ASN A 127 -1.04 6.18 -15.03
C ASN A 127 -0.54 5.47 -13.76
N PHE A 128 0.32 6.13 -12.99
CA PHE A 128 0.78 5.60 -11.71
C PHE A 128 -0.35 5.57 -10.67
N ASN A 129 -1.16 6.64 -10.58
CA ASN A 129 -2.31 6.68 -9.68
C ASN A 129 -3.39 5.67 -10.09
N GLN A 130 -3.57 5.43 -11.40
CA GLN A 130 -4.45 4.37 -11.88
C GLN A 130 -3.96 2.99 -11.45
N LEU A 131 -2.65 2.71 -11.56
CA LEU A 131 -2.07 1.44 -11.08
C LEU A 131 -2.26 1.25 -9.57
N ILE A 132 -2.12 2.32 -8.78
CA ILE A 132 -2.41 2.31 -7.34
C ILE A 132 -3.86 1.89 -7.08
N LYS A 133 -4.81 2.44 -7.83
CA LYS A 133 -6.23 2.11 -7.66
C LYS A 133 -6.57 0.69 -8.12
N SER A 134 -5.95 0.21 -9.20
CA SER A 134 -6.26 -1.10 -9.77
C SER A 134 -5.57 -2.27 -9.04
N HIS A 135 -4.42 -2.02 -8.42
CA HIS A 135 -3.63 -3.04 -7.72
C HIS A 135 -3.03 -2.47 -6.41
N PRO A 136 -3.88 -2.00 -5.48
CA PRO A 136 -3.45 -1.33 -4.26
C PRO A 136 -2.50 -2.18 -3.41
N GLU A 137 -2.69 -3.49 -3.37
CA GLU A 137 -1.91 -4.47 -2.63
C GLU A 137 -0.53 -4.72 -3.22
N ILE A 138 -0.44 -4.88 -4.54
CA ILE A 138 0.85 -5.02 -5.24
C ILE A 138 1.64 -3.72 -5.11
N MET A 139 0.95 -2.58 -5.26
CA MET A 139 1.57 -1.26 -5.13
C MET A 139 1.97 -0.96 -3.69
N ALA A 140 1.18 -1.39 -2.71
CA ALA A 140 1.52 -1.27 -1.30
C ALA A 140 2.74 -2.14 -0.99
N ALA A 141 2.79 -3.38 -1.51
CA ALA A 141 3.97 -4.21 -1.37
C ALA A 141 5.19 -3.49 -1.97
N LEU A 142 5.11 -2.93 -3.18
CA LEU A 142 6.25 -2.24 -3.81
C LEU A 142 6.68 -0.94 -3.11
N VAL A 143 5.75 -0.15 -2.61
CA VAL A 143 6.04 1.18 -2.02
C VAL A 143 6.34 1.06 -0.53
N LEU A 144 5.57 0.23 0.18
CA LEU A 144 5.60 0.07 1.64
C LEU A 144 6.36 -1.17 2.11
N SER A 145 6.99 -1.95 1.22
CA SER A 145 8.01 -2.97 1.58
C SER A 145 9.29 -2.31 2.11
N GLY A 146 9.20 -1.46 3.14
CA GLY A 146 10.39 -1.11 3.91
C GLY A 146 11.24 -2.36 4.18
N ASP A 147 12.57 -2.21 4.18
CA ASP A 147 13.56 -3.31 4.20
C ASP A 147 12.98 -4.55 4.89
N ASN A 148 13.07 -5.72 4.24
CA ASN A 148 12.42 -6.98 4.66
C ASN A 148 12.59 -7.34 6.16
N GLU A 149 13.53 -6.70 6.84
CA GLU A 149 13.86 -6.82 8.26
C GLU A 149 12.95 -5.98 9.21
N ASN A 150 12.32 -4.89 8.73
CA ASN A 150 11.53 -3.95 9.55
C ASN A 150 10.01 -4.17 9.46
N GLY A 151 9.59 -5.38 9.12
CA GLY A 151 8.17 -5.76 9.18
C GLY A 151 7.29 -5.18 8.06
N GLY A 152 7.87 -4.77 6.93
CA GLY A 152 7.13 -4.37 5.73
C GLY A 152 6.24 -5.48 5.13
N LEU A 153 5.53 -5.18 4.05
CA LEU A 153 4.87 -6.21 3.23
C LEU A 153 5.93 -7.02 2.48
N LYS A 154 5.91 -8.35 2.61
CA LYS A 154 6.90 -9.22 1.98
C LYS A 154 6.55 -9.44 0.51
N ILE A 155 7.52 -9.27 -0.38
CA ILE A 155 7.36 -9.52 -1.82
C ILE A 155 8.04 -10.85 -2.17
N LEU A 156 7.28 -11.75 -2.79
CA LEU A 156 7.79 -12.94 -3.47
C LEU A 156 7.89 -12.64 -4.97
N TRP A 157 9.05 -12.89 -5.57
CA TRP A 157 9.27 -12.66 -7.00
C TRP A 157 9.12 -13.95 -7.78
N ARG A 158 8.15 -14.01 -8.69
CA ARG A 158 7.98 -15.12 -9.62
C ARG A 158 8.80 -14.86 -10.89
N GLU A 159 9.71 -15.76 -11.24
CA GLU A 159 10.45 -15.66 -12.49
C GLU A 159 9.54 -16.09 -13.66
N VAL A 160 9.44 -15.23 -14.67
CA VAL A 160 8.72 -15.55 -15.91
C VAL A 160 9.73 -16.17 -16.86
N LYS A 161 9.61 -17.47 -17.14
CA LYS A 161 10.45 -18.11 -18.16
C LYS A 161 10.06 -17.56 -19.54
N PRO A 162 11.02 -17.17 -20.38
CA PRO A 162 10.70 -16.85 -21.78
C PRO A 162 10.16 -18.13 -22.43
N GLY A 163 8.95 -18.02 -23.00
CA GLY A 163 8.33 -19.05 -23.83
C GLY A 163 8.89 -19.05 -25.24
#